data_AF-A2TZF9-F1
#
_entry.id   AF-A2TZF9-F1
#
_cell.length_a   1.000
_cell.length_b   1.000
_cell.length_c   1.000
_cell.angle_alpha   90.00
_cell.angle_beta   90.00
_cell.angle_gamma   90.00
#
_symmetry.space_group_name_H-M   'P 1'
#
loop_
_entity.id
_entity.type
_entity.pdbx_description
1 polymer ?
#
loop_
_entity_poly.entity_id
_entity_poly.type
_entity_poly.pdbx_seq_one_letter_code
_entity_poly.pdbx_strand_id
1 'polypeptide(L)'
;MNKVVGLFIVTFVILFTSCNDDSNDYGAPLTIDEKVAVLEKQEWLLKDFEDRVMYTFSNGERFTYYAVDNEFTSEAIPGTVDYTISGDLLTMDFHFGNVKTYEVEFTCNNSIVNFYADGVIQLTLYERGSDYLNCI
;
A
#
# COMPACT_ATOMS: atom_id res chain seq x y z
N MET A 1 29.98 -43.07 -50.29
CA MET A 1 30.92 -42.49 -49.31
C MET A 1 30.62 -41.01 -49.20
N ASN A 2 30.22 -40.60 -48.00
CA ASN A 2 29.72 -39.31 -47.49
C ASN A 2 30.30 -38.06 -48.20
N LYS A 3 29.56 -36.94 -48.33
CA LYS A 3 29.30 -36.01 -47.21
C LYS A 3 27.97 -35.26 -47.39
N VAL A 4 27.10 -35.43 -46.39
CA VAL A 4 25.90 -34.65 -46.14
C VAL A 4 26.34 -33.33 -45.51
N VAL A 5 26.08 -32.19 -46.16
CA VAL A 5 26.19 -30.86 -45.54
C VAL A 5 24.77 -30.45 -45.16
N GLY A 6 24.34 -30.84 -43.97
CA GLY A 6 23.05 -30.49 -43.41
C GLY A 6 23.09 -29.08 -42.85
N LEU A 7 22.39 -28.16 -43.50
CA LEU A 7 22.09 -26.82 -42.99
C LEU A 7 21.07 -26.95 -41.86
N PHE A 8 21.53 -26.90 -40.60
CA PHE A 8 20.66 -26.85 -39.43
C PHE A 8 20.09 -25.43 -39.28
N ILE A 9 18.86 -25.22 -39.78
CA ILE A 9 18.04 -24.07 -39.38
C ILE A 9 17.25 -24.52 -38.14
N VAL A 10 17.68 -24.05 -36.97
CA VAL A 10 16.95 -24.22 -35.71
C VAL A 10 15.83 -23.19 -35.69
N THR A 11 14.62 -23.60 -36.08
CA THR A 11 13.41 -22.80 -35.88
C THR A 11 13.02 -22.86 -34.40
N PHE A 12 13.35 -21.80 -33.68
CA PHE A 12 12.87 -21.56 -32.32
C PHE A 12 11.39 -21.19 -32.40
N VAL A 13 10.51 -22.18 -32.19
CA VAL A 13 9.06 -21.95 -32.10
C VAL A 13 8.80 -21.34 -30.72
N ILE A 14 8.66 -20.02 -30.67
CA ILE A 14 8.14 -19.33 -29.48
C ILE A 14 6.64 -19.61 -29.45
N LEU A 15 6.24 -20.56 -28.62
CA LEU A 15 4.85 -20.71 -28.21
C LEU A 15 4.55 -19.54 -27.27
N PHE A 16 4.08 -18.42 -27.81
CA PHE A 16 3.32 -17.46 -27.02
C PHE A 16 1.97 -18.11 -26.75
N THR A 17 1.86 -18.82 -25.63
CA THR A 17 0.58 -19.23 -25.07
C THR A 17 -0.16 -17.95 -24.67
N SER A 18 -1.02 -17.45 -25.57
CA SER A 18 -1.98 -16.40 -25.26
C SER A 18 -3.02 -17.02 -24.33
N CYS A 19 -2.88 -16.80 -23.03
CA CYS A 19 -3.99 -17.00 -22.10
C CYS A 19 -5.02 -15.89 -22.36
N ASN A 20 -6.08 -16.24 -23.07
CA ASN A 20 -7.33 -15.50 -23.02
C ASN A 20 -8.04 -15.90 -21.73
N ASP A 21 -7.83 -15.12 -20.67
CA ASP A 21 -8.71 -15.19 -19.51
C ASP A 21 -9.79 -14.11 -19.66
N ASP A 22 -10.85 -14.48 -20.38
CA ASP A 22 -12.15 -13.83 -20.27
C ASP A 22 -12.74 -14.20 -18.90
N SER A 23 -12.32 -13.46 -17.87
CA SER A 23 -13.02 -13.41 -16.60
C SER A 23 -13.28 -11.96 -16.26
N ASN A 24 -14.54 -11.62 -16.01
CA ASN A 24 -14.94 -10.32 -15.50
C ASN A 24 -14.36 -10.16 -14.10
N ASP A 25 -13.13 -9.67 -14.04
CA ASP A 25 -12.38 -9.39 -12.83
C ASP A 25 -12.98 -8.16 -12.15
N TYR A 26 -13.99 -8.38 -11.30
CA TYR A 26 -14.10 -7.54 -10.12
C TYR A 26 -12.88 -7.87 -9.28
N GLY A 27 -11.82 -7.07 -9.47
CA GLY A 27 -10.50 -7.26 -8.85
C GLY A 27 -10.61 -7.83 -7.46
N ALA A 28 -10.00 -9.01 -7.24
CA ALA A 28 -10.00 -9.64 -5.93
C ALA A 28 -9.60 -8.62 -4.84
N PRO A 29 -10.23 -8.67 -3.65
CA PRO A 29 -9.87 -7.76 -2.57
C PRO A 29 -8.39 -7.94 -2.21
N LEU A 30 -7.69 -6.81 -2.02
CA LEU A 30 -6.28 -6.81 -1.63
C LEU A 30 -6.07 -7.62 -0.34
N THR A 31 -5.05 -8.47 -0.33
CA THR A 31 -4.52 -9.11 0.88
C THR A 31 -3.93 -8.08 1.84
N ILE A 32 -3.72 -8.44 3.11
CA ILE A 32 -3.09 -7.50 4.05
C ILE A 32 -1.67 -7.11 3.63
N ASP A 33 -0.91 -8.04 3.04
CA ASP A 33 0.45 -7.77 2.55
C ASP A 33 0.43 -6.74 1.41
N GLU A 34 -0.51 -6.86 0.47
CA GLU A 34 -0.69 -5.89 -0.61
C GLU A 34 -1.14 -4.53 -0.08
N LYS A 35 -2.04 -4.52 0.92
CA LYS A 35 -2.48 -3.29 1.61
C LYS A 35 -1.31 -2.57 2.29
N VAL A 36 -0.45 -3.31 3.01
CA VAL A 36 0.77 -2.75 3.62
C VAL A 36 1.73 -2.24 2.54
N ALA A 37 1.90 -2.97 1.45
CA ALA A 37 2.72 -2.52 0.33
C ALA A 37 2.21 -1.22 -0.31
N VAL A 38 0.89 -0.94 -0.27
CA VAL A 38 0.33 0.35 -0.67
C VAL A 38 0.64 1.42 0.40
N LEU A 39 0.44 1.12 1.69
CA LEU A 39 0.78 2.05 2.77
C LEU A 39 2.24 2.52 2.70
N GLU A 40 3.17 1.60 2.47
CA GLU A 40 4.61 1.88 2.46
C GLU A 40 5.11 2.65 1.22
N LYS A 41 4.30 2.72 0.16
CA LYS A 41 4.67 3.43 -1.09
C LYS A 41 4.29 4.91 -1.07
N GLN A 42 3.46 5.31 -0.13
CA GLN A 42 2.76 6.60 -0.19
C GLN A 42 2.98 7.43 1.07
N GLU A 43 2.74 8.73 0.93
CA GLU A 43 2.64 9.67 2.03
C GLU A 43 1.16 9.91 2.38
N TRP A 44 0.83 9.91 3.66
CA TRP A 44 -0.55 9.86 4.13
C TRP A 44 -0.88 11.05 5.02
N LEU A 45 -1.80 11.89 4.60
CA LEU A 45 -2.33 13.02 5.35
C LEU A 45 -3.38 12.55 6.36
N LEU A 46 -3.29 13.00 7.60
CA LEU A 46 -4.29 12.69 8.62
C LEU A 46 -5.58 13.48 8.36
N LYS A 47 -6.72 12.79 8.32
CA LYS A 47 -8.04 13.45 8.26
C LYS A 47 -8.21 14.50 9.36
N ASP A 48 -8.80 15.65 9.02
CA ASP A 48 -8.99 16.85 9.84
C ASP A 48 -7.69 17.62 10.18
N PHE A 49 -6.54 17.14 9.71
CA PHE A 49 -5.21 17.70 9.92
C PHE A 49 -4.33 17.60 8.66
N GLU A 50 -4.94 17.66 7.48
CA GLU A 50 -4.31 17.35 6.21
C GLU A 50 -3.17 18.31 5.85
N ASP A 51 -3.24 19.53 6.37
CA ASP A 51 -2.24 20.59 6.22
C ASP A 51 -1.15 20.56 7.32
N ARG A 52 -1.29 19.67 8.32
CA ARG A 52 -0.49 19.70 9.56
C ARG A 52 0.21 18.39 9.89
N VAL A 53 -0.39 17.25 9.59
CA VAL A 53 0.08 15.94 10.04
C VAL A 53 0.13 14.96 8.86
N MET A 54 1.31 14.39 8.64
CA MET A 54 1.57 13.39 7.61
C MET A 54 2.25 12.17 8.22
N TYR A 55 1.90 11.00 7.71
CA TYR A 55 2.48 9.72 8.07
C TYR A 55 3.13 9.05 6.86
N THR A 56 4.21 8.33 7.12
CA THR A 56 4.76 7.35 6.18
C THR A 56 4.92 6.03 6.91
N PHE A 57 4.91 4.94 6.17
CA PHE A 57 5.08 3.58 6.68
C PHE A 57 6.32 2.98 6.05
N SER A 58 7.18 2.34 6.83
CA SER A 58 8.33 1.64 6.28
C SER A 58 8.85 0.62 7.29
N ASN A 59 9.15 -0.60 6.81
CA ASN A 59 9.85 -1.63 7.59
C ASN A 59 9.21 -1.95 8.95
N GLY A 60 7.88 -1.92 9.03
CA GLY A 60 7.17 -2.17 10.29
C GLY A 60 7.09 -0.97 11.23
N GLU A 61 7.45 0.24 10.77
CA GLU A 61 7.36 1.47 11.55
C GLU A 61 6.55 2.55 10.83
N ARG A 62 5.65 3.21 11.56
CA ARG A 62 4.94 4.41 11.10
C ARG A 62 5.63 5.64 11.65
N PHE A 63 6.06 6.51 10.74
CA PHE A 63 6.71 7.78 11.03
C PHE A 63 5.69 8.92 11.03
N THR A 64 5.97 9.97 11.78
CA THR A 64 5.11 11.17 11.84
C THR A 64 5.90 12.42 11.47
N TYR A 65 5.31 13.24 10.60
CA TYR A 65 5.84 14.51 10.14
C TYR A 65 4.84 15.61 10.45
N TYR A 66 5.34 16.75 10.90
CA TYR A 66 4.53 17.94 11.10
C TYR A 66 4.86 18.98 10.04
N ALA A 67 3.85 19.76 9.67
CA ALA A 67 4.06 20.94 8.85
C ALA A 67 4.45 22.14 9.71
N VAL A 68 5.38 22.95 9.19
CA VAL A 68 5.72 24.28 9.70
C VAL A 68 5.49 25.25 8.54
N ASP A 69 4.70 26.30 8.78
CA ASP A 69 4.32 27.27 7.74
C ASP A 69 3.72 26.63 6.47
N ASN A 70 2.91 25.58 6.64
CA ASN A 70 2.28 24.76 5.59
C ASN A 70 3.26 23.92 4.74
N GLU A 71 4.49 23.72 5.20
CA GLU A 71 5.47 22.83 4.57
C GLU A 71 5.86 21.70 5.53
N PHE A 72 5.72 20.45 5.09
CA PHE A 72 6.12 19.29 5.88
C PHE A 72 7.65 19.22 6.02
N THR A 73 8.12 18.90 7.22
CA THR A 73 9.55 18.71 7.49
C THR A 73 10.11 17.55 6.66
N SER A 74 11.39 17.63 6.27
CA SER A 74 12.09 16.55 5.57
C SER A 74 12.38 15.35 6.48
N GLU A 75 12.42 15.58 7.80
CA GLU A 75 12.69 14.57 8.81
C GLU A 75 11.43 14.31 9.64
N ALA A 76 11.22 13.04 9.99
CA ALA A 76 10.18 12.63 10.92
C ALA A 76 10.54 13.11 12.33
N ILE A 77 9.51 13.39 13.14
CA ILE A 77 9.74 13.67 14.56
C ILE A 77 10.24 12.39 15.26
N PRO A 78 11.02 12.51 16.36
CA PRO A 78 11.43 11.35 17.14
C PRO A 78 10.23 10.57 17.67
N GLY A 79 10.31 9.24 17.57
CA GLY A 79 9.26 8.31 18.00
C GLY A 79 8.51 7.74 16.81
N THR A 80 8.53 6.42 16.68
CA THR A 80 7.80 5.64 15.68
C THR A 80 6.67 4.86 16.34
N VAL A 81 5.68 4.46 15.56
CA VAL A 81 4.66 3.48 15.98
C VAL A 81 4.95 2.20 15.24
N ASP A 82 5.27 1.14 15.98
CA ASP A 82 5.55 -0.16 15.39
C ASP A 82 4.24 -0.74 14.84
N TYR A 83 4.31 -1.42 13.71
CA TYR A 83 3.18 -2.20 13.19
C TYR A 83 3.60 -3.58 12.73
N THR A 84 2.67 -4.53 12.88
CA THR A 84 2.82 -5.91 12.44
C THR A 84 1.53 -6.39 11.79
N ILE A 85 1.64 -7.38 10.91
CA ILE A 85 0.49 -8.06 10.32
C ILE A 85 0.27 -9.41 10.98
N SER A 86 -0.99 -9.77 11.20
CA SER A 86 -1.38 -11.09 11.70
C SER A 86 -2.73 -11.49 11.10
N GLY A 87 -2.75 -12.54 10.29
CA GLY A 87 -3.93 -12.85 9.47
C GLY A 87 -4.23 -11.70 8.53
N ASP A 88 -5.46 -11.18 8.54
CA ASP A 88 -5.89 -10.05 7.71
C ASP A 88 -5.84 -8.70 8.44
N LEU A 89 -5.22 -8.65 9.62
CA LEU A 89 -5.24 -7.50 10.51
C LEU A 89 -3.86 -6.85 10.63
N LEU A 90 -3.86 -5.52 10.74
CA LEU A 90 -2.68 -4.73 11.05
C LEU A 90 -2.73 -4.25 12.50
N THR A 91 -1.75 -4.63 13.30
CA THR A 91 -1.62 -4.22 14.70
C THR A 91 -0.57 -3.15 14.83
N MET A 92 -0.92 -2.00 15.42
CA MET A 92 -0.03 -0.90 15.76
C MET A 92 0.21 -0.83 17.27
N ASP A 93 1.47 -0.71 17.69
CA ASP A 93 1.89 -0.44 19.06
C ASP A 93 2.27 1.04 19.22
N PHE A 94 1.41 1.79 19.91
CA PHE A 94 1.62 3.20 20.23
C PHE A 94 2.44 3.41 21.51
N HIS A 95 3.08 2.35 22.00
CA HIS A 95 3.85 2.29 23.24
C HIS A 95 3.00 2.48 24.50
N PHE A 96 3.62 2.24 25.65
CA PHE A 96 2.98 2.42 26.97
C PHE A 96 1.69 1.59 27.16
N GLY A 97 1.65 0.40 26.55
CA GLY A 97 0.50 -0.51 26.62
C GLY A 97 -0.66 -0.15 25.69
N ASN A 98 -0.49 0.83 24.81
CA ASN A 98 -1.51 1.25 23.85
C ASN A 98 -1.32 0.50 22.53
N VAL A 99 -1.87 -0.72 22.46
CA VAL A 99 -1.86 -1.53 21.23
C VAL A 99 -3.24 -1.52 20.61
N LYS A 100 -3.31 -1.33 19.29
CA LYS A 100 -4.57 -1.35 18.53
C LYS A 100 -4.42 -2.25 17.31
N THR A 101 -5.45 -3.05 17.05
CA THR A 101 -5.52 -3.92 15.89
C THR A 101 -6.62 -3.42 14.97
N TYR A 102 -6.32 -3.37 13.67
CA TYR A 102 -7.17 -2.76 12.67
C TYR A 102 -7.43 -3.70 11.49
N GLU A 103 -8.67 -3.66 11.00
CA GLU A 103 -8.98 -3.99 9.62
C GLU A 103 -8.66 -2.77 8.75
N VAL A 104 -7.90 -2.98 7.67
CA VAL A 104 -7.47 -1.90 6.76
C VAL A 104 -8.26 -1.97 5.47
N GLU A 105 -8.85 -0.85 5.06
CA GLU A 105 -9.64 -0.74 3.84
C GLU A 105 -9.13 0.43 2.99
N PHE A 106 -8.87 0.16 1.72
CA PHE A 106 -8.55 1.18 0.73
C PHE A 106 -9.77 1.48 -0.13
N THR A 107 -10.02 2.76 -0.37
CA THR A 107 -11.10 3.26 -1.25
C THR A 107 -10.55 4.37 -2.15
N CYS A 108 -11.38 4.88 -3.07
CA CYS A 108 -11.02 5.98 -3.99
C CYS A 108 -9.69 5.70 -4.74
N ASN A 109 -9.62 4.60 -5.49
CA ASN A 109 -8.40 4.18 -6.21
C ASN A 109 -7.16 4.07 -5.30
N ASN A 110 -7.36 3.60 -4.07
CA ASN A 110 -6.36 3.50 -3.02
C ASN A 110 -5.83 4.84 -2.49
N SER A 111 -6.44 5.97 -2.82
CA SER A 111 -6.06 7.29 -2.31
C SER A 111 -6.66 7.61 -0.95
N ILE A 112 -7.57 6.79 -0.42
CA ILE A 112 -8.11 6.89 0.94
C ILE A 112 -7.94 5.55 1.64
N VAL A 113 -7.40 5.57 2.86
CA VAL A 113 -7.31 4.38 3.71
C VAL A 113 -8.04 4.60 5.03
N ASN A 114 -8.88 3.64 5.39
CA ASN A 114 -9.61 3.60 6.67
C ASN A 114 -9.09 2.43 7.51
N PHE A 115 -8.89 2.70 8.79
CA PHE A 115 -8.53 1.70 9.79
C PHE A 115 -9.73 1.50 10.71
N TYR A 116 -10.31 0.30 10.70
CA TYR A 116 -11.46 -0.05 11.51
C TYR A 116 -11.03 -0.87 12.72
N ALA A 117 -11.63 -0.60 13.88
CA ALA A 117 -11.59 -1.50 15.02
C ALA A 117 -13.04 -1.75 15.44
N ASP A 118 -13.40 -3.03 15.61
CA ASP A 118 -14.75 -3.47 15.96
C ASP A 118 -15.84 -2.89 15.03
N GLY A 119 -15.55 -2.80 13.73
CA GLY A 119 -16.45 -2.26 12.71
C GLY A 119 -16.60 -0.74 12.71
N VAL A 120 -15.83 -0.01 13.52
CA VAL A 120 -15.87 1.46 13.63
C VAL A 120 -14.55 2.05 13.11
N ILE A 121 -14.65 3.04 12.21
CA ILE A 121 -13.49 3.80 11.72
C ILE A 121 -12.82 4.50 12.91
N GLN A 122 -11.55 4.17 13.15
CA GLN A 122 -10.71 4.80 14.17
C GLN A 122 -9.78 5.84 13.57
N LEU A 123 -9.36 5.64 12.32
CA LEU A 123 -8.42 6.50 11.61
C LEU A 123 -8.74 6.49 10.12
N THR A 124 -8.70 7.67 9.50
CA THR A 124 -8.75 7.84 8.05
C THR A 124 -7.53 8.63 7.62
N LEU A 125 -6.86 8.17 6.57
CA LEU A 125 -5.75 8.88 5.95
C LEU A 125 -6.00 9.09 4.46
N TYR A 126 -5.45 10.18 3.92
CA TYR A 126 -5.55 10.58 2.52
C TYR A 126 -4.17 10.57 1.87
N GLU A 127 -4.04 9.96 0.70
CA GLU A 127 -2.80 9.96 -0.07
C GLU A 127 -2.44 11.41 -0.45
N ARG A 128 -1.24 11.85 -0.05
CA ARG A 128 -0.76 13.19 -0.36
C ARG A 128 -0.51 13.34 -1.86
N GLY A 129 -0.98 14.45 -2.42
CA GLY A 129 -0.84 14.74 -3.85
C GLY A 129 -1.83 13.99 -4.75
N SER A 130 -2.72 13.19 -4.16
CA SER A 130 -3.86 12.58 -4.86
C SER A 130 -5.05 13.55 -4.96
N ASP A 131 -6.07 13.15 -5.73
CA ASP A 131 -7.33 13.88 -5.91
C ASP A 131 -8.44 13.32 -5.00
N TYR A 132 -8.09 12.91 -3.78
CA TYR A 132 -9.01 12.27 -2.83
C TYR A 132 -10.24 13.15 -2.51
N LEU A 133 -10.13 14.48 -2.67
CA LEU A 133 -11.22 15.43 -2.45
C LEU A 133 -12.41 15.18 -3.39
N ASN A 134 -12.19 14.61 -4.57
CA ASN A 134 -13.28 14.26 -5.49
C ASN A 134 -14.07 13.01 -5.08
N CYS A 135 -13.64 12.32 -4.03
CA CYS A 135 -14.29 11.11 -3.50
C CYS A 135 -15.06 11.33 -2.20
N ILE A 136 -15.06 12.55 -1.64
CA ILE A 136 -15.68 12.88 -0.33
C ILE A 136 -16.79 13.91 -0.43
#